data_AF-A0A2N9MNU7-F1
#
_entry.id   AF-A0A2N9MNU7-F1
#
_cell.length_a   1.000
_cell.length_b   1.000
_cell.length_c   1.000
_cell.angle_alpha   90.00
_cell.angle_beta   90.00
_cell.angle_gamma   90.00
#
_symmetry.space_group_name_H-M   'P 1'
#
loop_
_entity.id
_entity.type
_entity.pdbx_description
1 polymer ?
#
loop_
_entity_poly.entity_id
_entity_poly.type
_entity_poly.pdbx_seq_one_letter_code
_entity_poly.pdbx_strand_id
1 'polypeptide(L)'
;MAELEIHHEVEHESDPTGRTVGILAAVLAVALAIVTIASHRTHTAAIMHKSTANDDWSHYQATRVKYHNLELGENLLDVFGAKGAAADKMLADYAAQKKDYAQRADVIQKKAESFDALAETDENRAFRYDVGEGLLEIGVVLSSLYFISKKKMFPVMGVTAGVGGILIATSGVFVA
;
A
#
# COMPACT_ATOMS: atom_id res chain seq x y z
N MET A 1 -5.68 71.01 -9.26
CA MET A 1 -6.19 69.63 -9.11
C MET A 1 -5.05 68.74 -9.55
N ALA A 2 -4.46 67.96 -8.65
CA ALA A 2 -3.40 67.04 -8.99
C ALA A 2 -4.04 65.83 -9.68
N GLU A 3 -3.77 65.69 -10.96
CA GLU A 3 -4.12 64.53 -11.75
C GLU A 3 -3.30 63.33 -11.23
N LEU A 4 -4.02 62.39 -10.62
CA LEU A 4 -3.48 61.13 -10.13
C LEU A 4 -3.22 60.25 -11.35
N GLU A 5 -1.99 60.26 -11.84
CA GLU A 5 -1.51 59.31 -12.85
C GLU A 5 -1.48 57.93 -12.19
N ILE A 6 -2.57 57.17 -12.39
CA ILE A 6 -2.59 55.75 -12.07
C ILE A 6 -1.70 55.09 -13.12
N HIS A 7 -0.44 54.81 -12.76
CA HIS A 7 0.41 53.90 -13.49
C HIS A 7 -0.33 52.56 -13.64
N HIS A 8 -0.99 52.40 -14.78
CA HIS A 8 -1.44 51.11 -15.26
C HIS A 8 -0.20 50.39 -15.81
N GLU A 9 0.73 50.00 -14.93
CA GLU A 9 1.70 48.94 -15.23
C GLU A 9 0.94 47.60 -15.19
N VAL A 10 0.00 47.44 -16.12
CA VAL A 10 -0.28 46.11 -16.67
C VAL A 10 0.66 45.97 -17.85
N GLU A 11 1.94 45.93 -17.54
CA GLU A 11 2.95 45.49 -18.47
C GLU A 11 2.71 43.98 -18.64
N HIS A 12 1.83 43.63 -19.57
CA HIS A 12 1.92 42.35 -20.26
C HIS A 12 3.22 42.36 -21.08
N GLU A 13 4.38 42.48 -20.42
CA GLU A 13 5.60 41.91 -20.99
C GLU A 13 5.27 40.43 -21.16
N SER A 14 5.15 40.03 -22.43
CA SER A 14 5.08 38.63 -22.77
C SER A 14 6.33 37.99 -22.15
N ASP A 15 6.18 37.27 -21.05
CA ASP A 15 7.23 36.42 -20.46
C ASP A 15 7.05 35.02 -21.08
N PRO A 16 7.59 34.76 -22.29
CA PRO A 16 7.47 33.46 -22.92
C PRO A 16 8.06 32.36 -22.04
N THR A 17 9.06 32.67 -21.20
CA THR A 17 9.60 31.70 -20.23
C THR A 17 8.55 31.37 -19.16
N GLY A 18 7.87 32.36 -18.61
CA GLY A 18 6.78 32.17 -17.64
C GLY A 18 5.63 31.35 -18.21
N ARG A 19 5.28 31.54 -19.48
CA ARG A 19 4.28 30.71 -20.17
C ARG A 19 4.73 29.25 -20.27
N THR A 20 6.00 29.01 -20.65
CA THR A 20 6.56 27.65 -20.70
C THR A 20 6.59 27.00 -19.31
N VAL A 21 7.01 27.73 -18.28
CA VAL A 21 7.04 27.23 -16.89
C VAL A 21 5.64 26.90 -16.39
N GLY A 22 4.63 27.71 -16.71
CA GLY A 22 3.23 27.43 -16.38
C GLY A 22 2.73 26.13 -17.01
N ILE A 23 3.06 25.88 -18.28
CA ILE A 23 2.73 24.62 -18.96
C ILE A 23 3.46 23.44 -18.30
N LEU A 24 4.75 23.58 -17.98
CA LEU A 24 5.52 22.52 -17.30
C LEU A 24 4.93 22.20 -15.92
N ALA A 25 4.57 23.22 -15.13
CA ALA A 25 3.93 23.03 -13.84
C ALA A 25 2.58 22.30 -13.97
N ALA A 26 1.78 22.63 -14.99
CA ALA A 26 0.52 21.92 -15.26
C ALA A 26 0.76 20.45 -15.63
N VAL A 27 1.77 20.15 -16.46
CA VAL A 27 2.14 18.77 -16.81
C VAL A 27 2.60 17.99 -15.58
N LEU A 28 3.45 18.59 -14.74
CA LEU A 28 3.89 17.98 -13.48
C LEU A 28 2.72 17.74 -12.54
N ALA A 29 1.76 18.66 -12.44
CA ALA A 29 0.57 18.50 -11.61
C ALA A 29 -0.35 17.37 -12.09
N VAL A 30 -0.51 17.20 -13.41
CA VAL A 30 -1.25 16.06 -13.97
C VAL A 30 -0.53 14.74 -13.68
N ALA A 31 0.80 14.71 -13.84
CA ALA A 31 1.59 13.53 -13.49
C ALA A 31 1.49 13.20 -12.00
N LEU A 32 1.58 14.22 -11.13
CA LEU A 32 1.39 14.11 -9.69
C LEU A 32 0.04 13.46 -9.38
N ALA A 33 -1.06 13.99 -9.93
CA ALA A 33 -2.40 13.45 -9.69
C ALA A 33 -2.52 11.98 -10.10
N ILE A 34 -1.91 11.58 -11.23
CA ILE A 34 -1.91 10.18 -11.67
C ILE A 34 -1.14 9.29 -10.67
N VAL A 35 0.03 9.73 -10.21
CA VAL A 35 0.85 8.98 -9.25
C VAL A 35 0.16 8.87 -7.89
N THR A 36 -0.45 9.95 -7.39
CA THR A 36 -1.24 9.95 -6.15
C THR A 36 -2.39 8.94 -6.22
N ILE A 37 -3.15 8.91 -7.32
CA ILE A 37 -4.24 7.94 -7.52
C ILE A 37 -3.68 6.50 -7.53
N ALA A 38 -2.55 6.29 -8.21
CA ALA A 38 -1.89 4.98 -8.24
C ALA A 38 -1.42 4.55 -6.84
N SER A 39 -0.78 5.45 -6.08
CA SER A 39 -0.36 5.20 -4.70
C SER A 39 -1.54 4.79 -3.82
N HIS A 40 -2.61 5.60 -3.79
CA HIS A 40 -3.79 5.32 -2.99
C HIS A 40 -4.43 3.97 -3.33
N ARG A 41 -4.48 3.62 -4.62
CA ARG A 41 -5.01 2.33 -5.06
C ARG A 41 -4.15 1.16 -4.58
N THR A 42 -2.82 1.28 -4.63
CA THR A 42 -1.92 0.22 -4.15
C THR A 42 -1.93 0.09 -2.64
N HIS A 43 -1.98 1.20 -1.89
CA HIS A 43 -2.18 1.15 -0.43
C HIS A 43 -3.50 0.47 -0.07
N THR A 44 -4.58 0.78 -0.80
CA THR A 44 -5.87 0.11 -0.60
C THR A 44 -5.78 -1.39 -0.86
N ALA A 45 -5.08 -1.81 -1.92
CA ALA A 45 -4.87 -3.22 -2.23
C ALA A 45 -4.06 -3.94 -1.13
N ALA A 46 -2.96 -3.33 -0.66
CA ALA A 46 -2.16 -3.85 0.44
C ALA A 46 -3.00 -4.04 1.71
N ILE A 47 -3.82 -3.05 2.07
CA ILE A 47 -4.73 -3.13 3.22
C ILE A 47 -5.75 -4.27 3.05
N MET A 48 -6.34 -4.43 1.86
CA MET A 48 -7.30 -5.49 1.60
C MET A 48 -6.67 -6.89 1.67
N HIS A 49 -5.46 -7.06 1.10
CA HIS A 49 -4.71 -8.32 1.21
C HIS A 49 -4.31 -8.60 2.66
N LYS A 50 -3.83 -7.59 3.40
CA LYS A 50 -3.47 -7.74 4.82
C LYS A 50 -4.68 -8.08 5.68
N SER A 51 -5.83 -7.45 5.42
CA SER A 51 -7.09 -7.77 6.11
C SER A 51 -7.52 -9.22 5.83
N THR A 52 -7.40 -9.67 4.58
CA THR A 52 -7.74 -11.05 4.19
C THR A 52 -6.80 -12.06 4.87
N ALA A 53 -5.49 -11.75 4.92
CA ALA A 53 -4.51 -12.57 5.65
C ALA A 53 -4.84 -12.65 7.15
N ASN A 54 -5.22 -11.54 7.79
CA ASN A 54 -5.63 -11.52 9.19
C ASN A 54 -6.88 -12.38 9.47
N ASP A 55 -7.86 -12.37 8.57
CA ASP A 55 -9.04 -13.23 8.67
C ASP A 55 -8.66 -14.72 8.56
N ASP A 56 -7.79 -15.06 7.61
CA ASP A 56 -7.30 -16.44 7.45
C ASP A 56 -6.44 -16.88 8.64
N TRP A 57 -5.58 -16.01 9.20
CA TRP A 57 -4.85 -16.29 10.44
C TRP A 57 -5.77 -16.49 11.64
N SER A 58 -6.85 -15.73 11.73
CA SER A 58 -7.88 -15.90 12.77
C SER A 58 -8.60 -17.24 12.61
N HIS A 59 -8.92 -17.62 11.37
CA HIS A 59 -9.52 -18.92 11.07
C HIS A 59 -8.57 -20.09 11.35
N TYR A 60 -7.29 -19.94 11.04
CA TYR A 60 -6.24 -20.89 11.41
C TYR A 60 -6.19 -21.07 12.93
N GLN A 61 -6.11 -19.98 13.70
CA GLN A 61 -6.09 -20.02 15.16
C GLN A 61 -7.33 -20.72 15.72
N ALA A 62 -8.53 -20.42 15.22
CA ALA A 62 -9.76 -21.10 15.62
C ALA A 62 -9.72 -22.61 15.32
N THR A 63 -9.15 -23.00 14.18
CA THR A 63 -8.97 -24.42 13.80
C THR A 63 -7.97 -25.12 14.72
N ARG A 64 -6.86 -24.46 15.06
CA ARG A 64 -5.87 -24.97 16.01
C ARG A 64 -6.44 -25.12 17.43
N VAL A 65 -7.30 -24.21 17.87
CA VAL A 65 -8.01 -24.35 19.16
C VAL A 65 -8.93 -25.58 19.15
N LYS A 66 -9.69 -25.82 18.06
CA LYS A 66 -10.50 -27.04 17.93
C LYS A 66 -9.65 -28.30 18.00
N TYR A 67 -8.51 -28.31 17.31
CA TYR A 67 -7.55 -29.41 17.37
C TYR A 67 -7.05 -29.64 18.82
N HIS A 68 -6.66 -28.58 19.53
CA HIS A 68 -6.15 -28.70 20.89
C HIS A 68 -7.24 -29.11 21.91
N ASN A 69 -8.50 -28.72 21.68
CA ASN A 69 -9.63 -29.20 22.48
C ASN A 69 -9.81 -30.73 22.36
N LEU A 70 -9.51 -31.33 21.20
CA LEU A 70 -9.51 -32.78 21.04
C LEU A 70 -8.37 -33.43 21.81
N GLU A 71 -7.16 -32.85 21.77
CA GLU A 71 -6.02 -33.33 22.58
C GLU A 71 -6.33 -33.25 24.08
N LEU A 72 -6.98 -32.16 24.53
CA LEU A 72 -7.45 -32.05 25.90
C LEU A 72 -8.47 -33.14 26.23
N GLY A 73 -9.40 -33.44 25.32
CA GLY A 73 -10.35 -34.54 25.46
C GLY A 73 -9.67 -35.92 25.57
N GLU A 74 -8.67 -36.20 24.74
CA GLU A 74 -7.85 -37.42 24.82
C GLU A 74 -7.13 -37.53 26.17
N ASN A 75 -6.47 -36.45 26.61
CA ASN A 75 -5.75 -36.40 27.88
C ASN A 75 -6.69 -36.62 29.09
N LEU A 76 -7.91 -36.07 29.04
CA LEU A 76 -8.90 -36.28 30.11
C LEU A 76 -9.38 -37.72 30.16
N LEU A 77 -9.63 -38.37 29.01
CA LEU A 77 -10.00 -39.79 28.99
C LEU A 77 -8.91 -40.68 29.60
N ASP A 78 -7.64 -40.37 29.32
CA ASP A 78 -6.48 -41.05 29.89
C ASP A 78 -6.37 -40.83 31.41
N VAL A 79 -6.44 -39.57 31.87
CA VAL A 79 -6.37 -39.22 33.30
C VAL A 79 -7.51 -39.85 34.11
N PHE A 80 -8.73 -39.88 33.58
CA PHE A 80 -9.88 -40.50 34.26
C PHE A 80 -9.94 -42.03 34.09
N GLY A 81 -9.02 -42.62 33.32
CA GLY A 81 -8.94 -44.07 33.12
C GLY A 81 -10.18 -44.65 32.43
N ALA A 82 -10.81 -43.90 31.53
CA ALA A 82 -11.99 -44.36 30.80
C ALA A 82 -11.63 -45.55 29.89
N LYS A 83 -12.36 -46.67 30.02
CA LYS A 83 -12.10 -47.93 29.28
C LYS A 83 -13.38 -48.52 28.69
N GLY A 84 -13.20 -49.35 27.66
CA GLY A 84 -14.26 -50.09 26.99
C GLY A 84 -14.65 -49.48 25.64
N ALA A 85 -15.53 -50.17 24.92
CA ALA A 85 -15.84 -49.90 23.52
C ALA A 85 -16.28 -48.44 23.22
N ALA A 86 -16.92 -47.77 24.18
CA ALA A 86 -17.31 -46.36 24.04
C ALA A 86 -16.10 -45.41 24.06
N ALA A 87 -15.13 -45.66 24.95
CA ALA A 87 -13.89 -44.88 25.04
C ALA A 87 -13.01 -45.12 23.81
N ASP A 88 -12.87 -46.38 23.37
CA ASP A 88 -12.10 -46.73 22.17
C ASP A 88 -12.66 -46.06 20.91
N LYS A 89 -13.99 -46.04 20.78
CA LYS A 89 -14.67 -45.34 19.68
C LYS A 89 -14.40 -43.83 19.73
N MET A 90 -14.50 -43.22 20.91
CA MET A 90 -14.27 -41.78 21.09
C MET A 90 -12.82 -41.37 20.74
N LEU A 91 -11.84 -42.19 21.15
CA LEU A 91 -10.44 -41.99 20.79
C LEU A 91 -10.20 -42.11 19.28
N ALA A 92 -10.84 -43.08 18.61
CA ALA A 92 -10.76 -43.22 17.15
C ALA A 92 -11.38 -42.01 16.43
N ASP A 93 -12.54 -41.55 16.89
CA ASP A 93 -13.22 -40.35 16.34
C ASP A 93 -12.37 -39.08 16.54
N TYR A 94 -11.70 -38.94 17.68
CA TYR A 94 -10.79 -37.84 17.96
C TYR A 94 -9.55 -37.89 17.08
N ALA A 95 -8.93 -39.06 16.90
CA ALA A 95 -7.79 -39.23 16.02
C ALA A 95 -8.12 -38.87 14.55
N ALA A 96 -9.31 -39.27 14.07
CA ALA A 96 -9.78 -38.92 12.74
C ALA A 96 -10.01 -37.40 12.59
N GLN A 97 -10.67 -36.76 13.55
CA GLN A 97 -10.91 -35.32 13.53
C GLN A 97 -9.62 -34.50 13.66
N LYS A 98 -8.66 -34.94 14.47
CA LYS A 98 -7.34 -34.30 14.57
C LYS A 98 -6.62 -34.28 13.22
N LYS A 99 -6.65 -35.41 12.49
CA LYS A 99 -6.06 -35.48 11.15
C LYS A 99 -6.74 -34.49 10.19
N ASP A 100 -8.07 -34.42 10.20
CA ASP A 100 -8.84 -33.46 9.38
C ASP A 100 -8.51 -32.00 9.74
N TYR A 101 -8.54 -31.64 11.03
CA TYR A 101 -8.20 -30.28 11.46
C TYR A 101 -6.75 -29.90 11.18
N ALA A 102 -5.80 -30.84 11.30
CA ALA A 102 -4.41 -30.59 10.94
C ALA A 102 -4.25 -30.29 9.45
N GLN A 103 -4.92 -31.06 8.58
CA GLN A 103 -4.92 -30.82 7.13
C GLN A 103 -5.58 -29.48 6.77
N ARG A 104 -6.72 -29.15 7.38
CA ARG A 104 -7.39 -27.86 7.16
C ARG A 104 -6.53 -26.69 7.64
N ALA A 105 -5.88 -26.82 8.79
CA ALA A 105 -5.00 -25.80 9.32
C ALA A 105 -3.83 -25.50 8.37
N ASP A 106 -3.19 -26.53 7.80
CA ASP A 106 -2.11 -26.36 6.81
C ASP A 106 -2.59 -25.62 5.55
N VAL A 107 -3.78 -25.93 5.04
CA VAL A 107 -4.36 -25.23 3.88
C VAL A 107 -4.66 -23.76 4.20
N ILE A 108 -5.25 -23.48 5.37
CA ILE A 108 -5.56 -22.10 5.80
C ILE A 108 -4.27 -21.32 6.03
N GLN A 109 -3.25 -21.93 6.64
CA GLN A 109 -1.95 -21.29 6.88
C GLN A 109 -1.30 -20.87 5.56
N LYS A 110 -1.20 -21.78 4.58
CA LYS A 110 -0.63 -21.46 3.27
C LYS A 110 -1.38 -20.33 2.56
N LYS A 111 -2.71 -20.29 2.72
CA LYS A 111 -3.54 -19.22 2.18
C LYS A 111 -3.23 -17.88 2.88
N ALA A 112 -3.16 -17.87 4.21
CA ALA A 112 -2.81 -16.67 4.99
C ALA A 112 -1.43 -16.13 4.59
N GLU A 113 -0.41 -17.00 4.54
CA GLU A 113 0.95 -16.66 4.10
C GLU A 113 0.99 -16.10 2.68
N SER A 114 0.18 -16.65 1.76
CA SER A 114 0.10 -16.13 0.39
C SER A 114 -0.47 -14.71 0.31
N PHE A 115 -1.50 -14.39 1.10
CA PHE A 115 -2.08 -13.05 1.14
C PHE A 115 -1.18 -12.05 1.87
N ASP A 116 -0.44 -12.49 2.90
CA ASP A 116 0.58 -11.67 3.54
C ASP A 116 1.70 -11.29 2.55
N ALA A 117 2.18 -12.24 1.75
CA ALA A 117 3.19 -11.96 0.73
C ALA A 117 2.67 -10.98 -0.34
N LEU A 118 1.41 -11.13 -0.79
CA LEU A 118 0.78 -10.18 -1.72
C LEU A 118 0.65 -8.78 -1.11
N ALA A 119 0.31 -8.68 0.18
CA ALA A 119 0.23 -7.41 0.88
C ALA A 119 1.60 -6.71 0.94
N GLU A 120 2.67 -7.46 1.23
CA GLU A 120 4.04 -6.93 1.27
C GLU A 120 4.52 -6.45 -0.11
N THR A 121 4.21 -7.20 -1.18
CA THR A 121 4.47 -6.76 -2.56
C THR A 121 3.75 -5.45 -2.88
N ASP A 122 2.46 -5.33 -2.51
CA ASP A 122 1.68 -4.11 -2.76
C ASP A 122 2.20 -2.92 -1.93
N GLU A 123 2.64 -3.15 -0.70
CA GLU A 123 3.23 -2.11 0.17
C GLU A 123 4.56 -1.61 -0.41
N ASN A 124 5.43 -2.51 -0.86
CA ASN A 124 6.70 -2.15 -1.52
C ASN A 124 6.47 -1.33 -2.80
N ARG A 125 5.42 -1.66 -3.56
CA ARG A 125 5.01 -0.90 -4.74
C ARG A 125 4.44 0.46 -4.36
N ALA A 126 3.60 0.53 -3.34
CA ALA A 126 3.01 1.78 -2.85
C ALA A 126 4.09 2.76 -2.37
N PHE A 127 5.10 2.28 -1.64
CA PHE A 127 6.23 3.10 -1.20
C PHE A 127 6.96 3.80 -2.35
N ARG A 128 7.12 3.14 -3.51
CA ARG A 128 7.73 3.77 -4.69
C ARG A 128 6.85 4.85 -5.29
N TYR A 129 5.53 4.67 -5.27
CA TYR A 129 4.61 5.73 -5.68
C TYR A 129 4.66 6.91 -4.72
N ASP A 130 4.76 6.70 -3.41
CA ASP A 130 4.86 7.78 -2.42
C ASP A 130 6.14 8.63 -2.60
N VAL A 131 7.28 7.97 -2.87
CA VAL A 131 8.53 8.70 -3.19
C VAL A 131 8.38 9.48 -4.50
N GLY A 132 7.75 8.88 -5.51
CA GLY A 132 7.50 9.54 -6.79
C GLY A 132 6.57 10.74 -6.67
N GLU A 133 5.50 10.61 -5.88
CA GLU A 133 4.54 11.64 -5.54
C GLU A 133 5.23 12.83 -4.86
N GLY A 134 6.01 12.58 -3.79
CA GLY A 134 6.73 13.64 -3.09
C GLY A 134 7.71 14.41 -3.99
N LEU A 135 8.42 13.72 -4.89
CA LEU A 135 9.31 14.37 -5.86
C LEU A 135 8.55 15.20 -6.89
N LEU A 136 7.36 14.75 -7.32
CA LEU A 136 6.49 15.51 -8.21
C LEU A 136 5.90 16.75 -7.53
N GLU A 137 5.51 16.66 -6.26
CA GLU A 137 5.09 17.82 -5.45
C GLU A 137 6.20 18.87 -5.35
N ILE A 138 7.42 18.44 -5.02
CA ILE A 138 8.61 19.30 -5.03
C ILE A 138 8.79 19.92 -6.42
N GLY A 139 8.60 19.13 -7.48
CA GLY A 139 8.67 19.60 -8.86
C GLY A 139 7.70 20.75 -9.16
N VAL A 140 6.44 20.60 -8.74
CA VAL A 140 5.39 21.61 -8.90
C VAL A 140 5.71 22.88 -8.09
N VAL A 141 6.10 22.73 -6.83
CA VAL A 141 6.45 23.85 -5.93
C VAL A 141 7.67 24.62 -6.44
N LEU A 142 8.73 23.93 -6.85
CA LEU A 142 9.91 24.58 -7.41
C LEU A 142 9.59 25.26 -8.74
N SER A 143 8.75 24.67 -9.59
CA SER A 143 8.33 25.31 -10.84
C SER A 143 7.54 26.60 -10.59
N SER A 144 6.67 26.63 -9.56
CA SER A 144 5.89 27.83 -9.22
C SER A 144 6.74 28.97 -8.65
N LEU A 145 7.85 28.67 -7.96
CA LEU A 145 8.79 29.69 -7.44
C LEU A 145 9.42 30.56 -8.55
N TYR A 146 9.39 30.13 -9.81
CA TYR A 146 9.79 30.97 -10.94
C TYR A 146 8.98 32.28 -10.99
N PHE A 147 7.67 32.24 -10.71
CA PHE A 147 6.81 33.40 -10.86
C PHE A 147 7.13 34.51 -9.86
N ILE A 148 7.70 34.15 -8.70
CA ILE A 148 8.12 35.10 -7.66
C ILE A 148 9.57 35.54 -7.88
N SER A 149 10.47 34.59 -8.16
CA SER A 149 11.91 34.85 -8.18
C SER A 149 12.46 35.26 -9.55
N LYS A 150 11.73 34.97 -10.63
CA LYS A 150 12.15 35.07 -12.04
C LYS A 150 13.48 34.35 -12.35
N LYS A 151 13.92 33.41 -11.51
CA LYS A 151 15.16 32.63 -11.70
C LYS A 151 14.88 31.30 -12.37
N LYS A 152 15.53 31.05 -13.53
CA LYS A 152 15.40 29.79 -14.30
C LYS A 152 15.92 28.54 -13.57
N MET A 153 16.72 28.70 -12.51
CA MET A 153 17.22 27.58 -11.71
C MET A 153 16.08 26.78 -11.06
N PHE A 154 15.04 27.45 -10.57
CA PHE A 154 13.91 26.79 -9.90
C PHE A 154 13.13 25.83 -10.79
N PRO A 155 12.65 26.20 -11.99
CA PRO A 155 11.97 25.27 -12.88
C PRO A 155 12.90 24.16 -13.40
N VAL A 156 14.21 24.40 -13.54
CA VAL A 156 15.17 23.34 -13.91
C VAL A 156 15.26 22.28 -12.81
N MET A 157 15.38 22.70 -11.54
CA MET A 157 15.36 21.76 -10.40
C MET A 157 14.01 21.06 -10.30
N GLY A 158 12.91 21.79 -10.52
CA GLY A 158 11.57 21.24 -10.48
C GLY A 158 11.33 20.15 -11.54
N VAL A 159 11.75 20.39 -12.78
CA VAL A 159 11.68 19.38 -13.85
C VAL A 159 12.59 18.19 -13.53
N THR A 160 13.79 18.42 -13.02
CA THR A 160 14.71 17.33 -12.63
C THR A 160 14.08 16.45 -11.55
N ALA A 161 13.49 17.06 -10.52
CA ALA A 161 12.77 16.36 -9.47
C ALA A 161 11.56 15.60 -10.04
N GLY A 162 10.76 16.23 -10.89
CA GLY A 162 9.59 15.60 -11.51
C GLY A 162 9.93 14.41 -12.42
N VAL A 163 10.99 14.51 -13.22
CA VAL A 163 11.50 13.38 -14.02
C VAL A 163 11.97 12.24 -13.11
N GLY A 164 12.71 12.55 -12.05
CA GLY A 164 13.10 11.57 -11.03
C GLY A 164 11.89 10.89 -10.39
N GLY A 165 10.86 11.67 -10.04
CA GLY A 165 9.61 11.17 -9.47
C GLY A 165 8.88 10.21 -10.40
N ILE A 166 8.76 10.55 -11.70
CA ILE A 166 8.17 9.68 -12.71
C ILE A 166 8.95 8.37 -12.86
N LEU A 167 10.29 8.44 -12.91
CA LEU A 167 11.13 7.24 -13.04
C LEU A 167 10.98 6.31 -11.82
N ILE A 168 10.95 6.86 -10.61
CA ILE A 168 10.76 6.06 -9.39
C ILE A 168 9.33 5.49 -9.34
N ALA A 169 8.31 6.29 -9.62
CA ALA A 169 6.92 5.82 -9.66
C ALA A 169 6.72 4.70 -10.69
N THR A 170 7.23 4.86 -11.90
CA THR A 170 7.14 3.84 -12.96
C THR A 170 7.94 2.59 -12.61
N SER A 171 9.03 2.69 -11.86
CA SER A 171 9.76 1.53 -11.34
C SER A 171 8.91 0.66 -10.42
N GLY A 172 7.87 1.21 -9.78
CA GLY A 172 6.90 0.44 -8.98
C GLY A 172 6.09 -0.56 -9.79
N VAL A 173 5.94 -0.38 -11.12
CA VAL A 173 5.27 -1.35 -11.99
C VAL A 173 6.10 -2.63 -12.17
N PHE A 174 7.42 -2.53 -12.01
CA PHE A 174 8.35 -3.65 -12.24
C PHE A 174 8.77 -4.39 -10.96
N VAL A 175 8.28 -3.95 -9.79
CA VAL A 175 8.42 -4.71 -8.55
C VAL A 175 7.19 -5.59 -8.39
N ALA A 176 7.44 -6.88 -8.48
CA ALA A 176 6.54 -7.97 -8.12
C ALA A 176 7.11 -8.63 -6.86
#